data_AF-A0A2S5DG07-F1
#
_entry.id   AF-A0A2S5DG07-F1
#
_cell.length_a   1.000
_cell.length_b   1.000
_cell.length_c   1.000
_cell.angle_alpha   90.00
_cell.angle_beta   90.00
_cell.angle_gamma   90.00
#
_symmetry.space_group_name_H-M   'P 1'
#
loop_
_entity.id
_entity.type
_entity.pdbx_description
1 polymer ?
#
loop_
_entity_poly.entity_id
_entity_poly.type
_entity_poly.pdbx_seq_one_letter_code
_entity_poly.pdbx_strand_id
1 'polypeptide(L)'
;MAAAAIRLRRAITQAKAARASLIETTNMSPHAANHINPDHFLHRTDQQLPTPEQGKQAWALAYAELERQLLHGEGRLTLCVVCGLQGSGKSSWVRRRDPAQGERMIFFDAALPSPQHRGKALDYARSAGSPAIAVWLNAPLPLALARNAQRPPSQQVPETIIHHTQSLWQPPQLDEGFSRVIEVDAYHF
;
A
#
# COMPACT_ATOMS: atom_id res chain seq x y z
N MET A 1 -12.55 -35.96 22.26
CA MET A 1 -12.17 -34.53 22.05
C MET A 1 -10.92 -34.31 21.20
N ALA A 2 -9.93 -35.22 21.16
CA ALA A 2 -8.69 -35.05 20.40
C ALA A 2 -8.86 -35.00 18.86
N ALA A 3 -9.78 -35.79 18.29
CA ALA A 3 -9.96 -35.89 16.83
C ALA A 3 -10.48 -34.58 16.18
N ALA A 4 -11.30 -33.80 16.89
CA ALA A 4 -11.82 -32.52 16.41
C ALA A 4 -10.73 -31.46 16.33
N ALA A 5 -9.84 -31.41 17.33
CA ALA A 5 -8.69 -30.50 17.35
C ALA A 5 -7.68 -30.80 16.24
N ILE A 6 -7.48 -32.08 15.90
CA ILE A 6 -6.60 -32.50 14.80
C ILE A 6 -7.20 -32.11 13.44
N ARG A 7 -8.51 -32.25 13.25
CA ARG A 7 -9.21 -31.82 12.02
C ARG A 7 -9.13 -30.31 11.82
N LEU A 8 -9.33 -29.53 12.90
CA LEU A 8 -9.22 -28.07 12.85
C LEU A 8 -7.80 -27.61 12.51
N ARG A 9 -6.77 -28.23 13.13
CA ARG A 9 -5.37 -27.93 12.81
C ARG A 9 -5.03 -28.26 11.35
N ARG A 10 -5.49 -29.40 10.82
CA ARG A 10 -5.31 -29.76 9.40
C ARG A 10 -6.02 -28.78 8.45
N ALA A 11 -7.23 -28.34 8.77
CA ALA A 11 -7.97 -27.37 7.97
C ALA A 11 -7.26 -26.01 7.93
N ILE A 12 -6.72 -25.54 9.06
CA ILE A 12 -5.94 -24.30 9.12
C ILE A 12 -4.63 -24.43 8.32
N THR A 13 -3.93 -25.55 8.41
CA THR A 13 -2.71 -25.79 7.63
C THR A 13 -3.00 -25.89 6.13
N GLN A 14 -4.09 -26.55 5.72
CA GLN A 14 -4.50 -26.63 4.32
C GLN A 14 -4.96 -25.27 3.78
N ALA A 15 -5.66 -24.45 4.58
CA ALA A 15 -6.03 -23.09 4.18
C ALA A 15 -4.79 -22.19 4.04
N LYS A 16 -3.80 -22.32 4.92
CA LYS A 16 -2.50 -21.62 4.80
C LYS A 16 -1.72 -22.06 3.57
N ALA A 17 -1.67 -23.37 3.29
CA ALA A 17 -0.98 -23.92 2.12
C ALA A 17 -1.68 -23.53 0.80
N ALA A 18 -3.01 -23.56 0.75
CA ALA A 18 -3.78 -23.12 -0.41
C ALA A 18 -3.60 -21.61 -0.66
N ARG A 19 -3.56 -20.79 0.41
CA ARG A 19 -3.27 -19.36 0.31
C ARG A 19 -1.83 -19.09 -0.15
N ALA A 20 -0.86 -19.89 0.29
CA ALA A 20 0.53 -19.80 -0.19
C ALA A 20 0.68 -20.22 -1.66
N SER A 21 -0.02 -21.26 -2.10
CA SER A 21 0.02 -21.76 -3.48
C SER A 21 -0.69 -20.82 -4.48
N LEU A 22 -1.70 -20.06 -4.03
CA LEU A 22 -2.28 -18.94 -4.78
C LEU A 22 -1.32 -17.75 -4.93
N ILE A 23 -0.37 -17.59 -4.00
CA ILE A 23 0.66 -16.53 -4.06
C ILE A 23 1.81 -16.97 -4.99
N GLU A 24 2.17 -18.25 -5.02
CA GLU A 24 3.25 -18.79 -5.88
C GLU A 24 2.93 -18.81 -7.38
N THR A 25 1.66 -18.78 -7.77
CA THR A 25 1.23 -18.85 -9.18
C THR A 25 1.04 -17.50 -9.85
N THR A 26 1.19 -16.39 -9.12
CA THR A 26 1.17 -15.06 -9.71
C THR A 26 2.61 -14.67 -10.07
N ASN A 27 2.96 -14.77 -11.34
CA ASN A 27 4.18 -14.19 -11.92
C ASN A 27 4.22 -12.69 -11.55
N MET A 28 4.84 -12.36 -10.42
CA MET A 28 4.88 -11.02 -9.86
C MET A 28 5.89 -10.18 -10.65
N SER A 29 5.38 -9.12 -11.29
CA SER A 29 6.14 -8.11 -12.05
C SER A 29 7.30 -7.49 -11.25
N PRO A 30 8.28 -6.86 -11.93
CA PRO A 30 9.61 -6.48 -11.42
C PRO A 30 9.59 -5.21 -10.55
N HIS A 31 8.60 -5.07 -9.68
CA HIS A 31 8.52 -3.96 -8.74
C HIS A 31 9.66 -4.09 -7.73
N ALA A 32 10.24 -2.96 -7.32
CA ALA A 32 11.30 -2.97 -6.30
C ALA A 32 10.81 -3.79 -5.10
N ALA A 33 11.62 -4.74 -4.64
CA ALA A 33 11.20 -5.78 -3.69
C ALA A 33 10.54 -5.24 -2.41
N ASN A 34 10.76 -3.97 -2.08
CA ASN A 34 10.23 -3.28 -0.91
C ASN A 34 9.26 -2.13 -1.21
N HIS A 35 8.74 -1.97 -2.44
CA HIS A 35 7.76 -0.93 -2.81
C HIS A 35 6.44 -1.55 -3.25
N ILE A 36 5.45 -1.49 -2.36
CA ILE A 36 4.10 -1.99 -2.56
C ILE A 36 3.19 -0.81 -2.90
N ASN A 37 2.63 -0.82 -4.10
CA ASN A 37 1.62 0.14 -4.54
C ASN A 37 0.47 -0.66 -5.18
N PRO A 38 -0.81 -0.46 -4.80
CA PRO A 38 -1.93 -1.16 -5.43
C PRO A 38 -1.95 -1.06 -6.96
N ASP A 39 -1.50 0.08 -7.52
CA ASP A 39 -1.46 0.30 -8.96
C ASP A 39 -0.48 -0.64 -9.70
N HIS A 40 0.49 -1.21 -9.01
CA HIS A 40 1.45 -2.19 -9.53
C HIS A 40 0.82 -3.56 -9.85
N PHE A 41 -0.36 -3.83 -9.26
CA PHE A 41 -1.12 -5.06 -9.43
C PHE A 41 -2.25 -4.94 -10.46
N LEU A 42 -2.36 -3.79 -11.13
CA LEU A 42 -3.30 -3.59 -12.22
C LEU A 42 -2.67 -4.06 -13.53
N HIS A 43 -3.32 -5.03 -14.19
CA HIS A 43 -3.00 -5.38 -15.57
C HIS A 43 -3.54 -4.28 -16.50
N ARG A 44 -2.67 -3.41 -17.00
CA ARG A 44 -3.04 -2.34 -17.92
C ARG A 44 -2.71 -2.75 -19.35
N THR A 45 -3.73 -3.04 -20.15
CA THR A 45 -3.64 -3.01 -21.61
C THR A 45 -4.02 -1.60 -22.04
N ASP A 46 -3.13 -0.90 -22.74
CA ASP A 46 -3.20 0.56 -22.87
C ASP A 46 -4.54 1.06 -23.43
N GLN A 47 -4.98 2.19 -22.86
CA GLN A 47 -6.16 3.04 -23.15
C GLN A 47 -7.40 2.88 -22.25
N GLN A 48 -7.54 1.83 -21.44
CA GLN A 48 -8.71 1.70 -20.56
C GLN A 48 -8.38 1.85 -19.08
N LEU A 49 -9.28 2.53 -18.36
CA LEU A 49 -9.25 2.57 -16.90
C LEU A 49 -9.61 1.20 -16.30
N PRO A 50 -9.03 0.83 -15.16
CA PRO A 50 -9.41 -0.40 -14.47
C PRO A 50 -10.88 -0.40 -14.08
N THR A 51 -11.49 -1.58 -14.13
CA THR A 51 -12.83 -1.79 -13.56
C THR A 51 -12.77 -1.75 -12.03
N PRO A 52 -13.91 -1.49 -11.34
CA PRO A 52 -13.96 -1.55 -9.89
C PRO A 52 -13.49 -2.88 -9.29
N GLU A 53 -13.81 -4.01 -9.93
CA GLU A 53 -13.37 -5.34 -9.48
C GLU A 53 -11.85 -5.53 -9.64
N GLN A 54 -11.26 -5.05 -10.73
CA GLN A 54 -9.80 -5.04 -10.89
C GLN A 54 -9.13 -4.18 -9.83
N GLY A 55 -9.69 -3.00 -9.54
CA GLY A 55 -9.22 -2.14 -8.46
C GLY A 55 -9.26 -2.85 -7.11
N LYS A 56 -10.39 -3.49 -6.77
CA LYS A 56 -10.55 -4.26 -5.53
C LYS A 56 -9.56 -5.42 -5.44
N GLN A 57 -9.35 -6.15 -6.53
CA GLN A 57 -8.38 -7.25 -6.60
C GLN A 57 -6.95 -6.73 -6.41
N ALA A 58 -6.59 -5.64 -7.06
CA ALA A 58 -5.27 -5.01 -6.93
C ALA A 58 -4.97 -4.58 -5.48
N TRP A 59 -5.95 -3.99 -4.79
CA TRP A 59 -5.85 -3.69 -3.36
C TRP A 59 -5.70 -4.95 -2.50
N ALA A 60 -6.44 -6.01 -2.79
CA ALA A 60 -6.32 -7.27 -2.06
C ALA A 60 -4.92 -7.89 -2.20
N LEU A 61 -4.36 -7.87 -3.41
CA LEU A 61 -3.00 -8.35 -3.68
C LEU A 61 -1.93 -7.49 -2.99
N ALA A 62 -2.08 -6.15 -3.00
CA ALA A 62 -1.17 -5.25 -2.29
C ALA A 62 -1.14 -5.52 -0.78
N TYR A 63 -2.29 -5.76 -0.16
CA TYR A 63 -2.34 -6.13 1.26
C TYR A 63 -1.79 -7.53 1.53
N ALA A 64 -2.02 -8.50 0.64
CA ALA A 64 -1.45 -9.83 0.78
C ALA A 64 0.08 -9.80 0.71
N GLU A 65 0.64 -8.98 -0.17
CA GLU A 65 2.09 -8.79 -0.27
C GLU A 65 2.66 -8.07 0.96
N LEU A 66 1.95 -7.06 1.47
CA LEU A 66 2.33 -6.37 2.71
C LEU A 66 2.35 -7.33 3.90
N GLU A 67 1.30 -8.14 4.05
CA GLU A 67 1.20 -9.18 5.08
C GLU A 67 2.35 -10.18 4.97
N ARG A 68 2.63 -10.66 3.75
CA ARG A 68 3.71 -11.63 3.48
C ARG A 68 5.07 -11.07 3.89
N GLN A 69 5.40 -9.85 3.47
CA GLN A 69 6.71 -9.27 3.78
C GLN A 69 6.88 -8.95 5.28
N LEU A 70 5.85 -8.45 5.95
CA LEU A 70 5.93 -8.11 7.38
C LEU A 70 5.91 -9.33 8.30
N LEU A 71 5.05 -10.32 8.03
CA LEU A 71 4.85 -11.48 8.93
C LEU A 71 5.72 -12.69 8.59
N HIS A 72 6.18 -12.80 7.35
CA HIS A 72 6.90 -13.98 6.85
C HIS A 72 8.25 -13.63 6.22
N GLY A 73 8.62 -12.34 6.18
CA GLY A 73 9.94 -11.91 5.75
C GLY A 73 11.03 -12.22 6.78
N GLU A 74 12.28 -12.25 6.31
CA GLU A 74 13.45 -12.41 7.18
C GLU A 74 13.80 -11.09 7.86
N GLY A 75 13.82 -11.10 9.19
CA GLY A 75 14.19 -9.95 10.01
C GLY A 75 13.06 -8.92 10.15
N ARG A 76 13.24 -8.01 11.12
CA ARG A 76 12.26 -6.96 11.41
C ARG A 76 12.38 -5.83 10.39
N LEU A 77 11.28 -5.50 9.74
CA LEU A 77 11.18 -4.41 8.77
C LEU A 77 10.42 -3.22 9.38
N THR A 78 10.76 -2.00 8.97
CA THR A 78 9.97 -0.80 9.29
C THR A 78 8.93 -0.59 8.19
N LEU A 79 7.64 -0.53 8.54
CA LEU A 79 6.59 -0.16 7.60
C LEU A 79 6.63 1.36 7.37
N CYS A 80 6.74 1.79 6.12
CA CYS A 80 6.59 3.18 5.70
C CYS A 80 5.28 3.35 4.93
N VAL A 81 4.26 3.90 5.58
CA VAL A 81 2.99 4.24 4.94
C VAL A 81 3.15 5.59 4.24
N VAL A 82 3.22 5.56 2.91
CA VAL A 82 3.33 6.78 2.09
C VAL A 82 1.93 7.15 1.60
N CYS A 83 1.40 8.26 2.11
CA CYS A 83 0.02 8.70 1.87
C CYS A 83 -0.06 10.13 1.32
N GLY A 84 -1.15 10.43 0.62
CA GLY A 84 -1.40 11.70 -0.06
C GLY A 84 -2.34 11.54 -1.25
N LEU A 85 -2.90 12.63 -1.76
CA LEU A 85 -3.78 12.59 -2.95
C LEU A 85 -3.14 11.89 -4.15
N GLN A 86 -3.97 11.36 -5.05
CA GLN A 86 -3.51 10.96 -6.38
C GLN A 86 -2.95 12.20 -7.08
N GLY A 87 -1.71 12.13 -7.58
CA GLY A 87 -0.99 13.30 -8.10
C GLY A 87 -0.10 14.03 -7.09
N SER A 88 -0.06 13.62 -5.81
CA SER A 88 0.75 14.32 -4.79
C SER A 88 2.27 14.06 -4.84
N GLY A 89 2.73 13.13 -5.68
CA GLY A 89 4.16 12.82 -5.82
C GLY A 89 4.69 11.66 -4.97
N LYS A 90 3.82 10.91 -4.26
CA LYS A 90 4.20 9.75 -3.41
C LYS A 90 5.20 8.79 -4.08
N SER A 91 4.85 8.26 -5.25
CA SER A 91 5.69 7.30 -5.96
C SER A 91 7.00 7.91 -6.48
N SER A 92 7.03 9.23 -6.74
CA SER A 92 8.26 9.96 -7.04
C SER A 92 9.14 10.09 -5.80
N TRP A 93 8.55 10.38 -4.64
CA TRP A 93 9.25 10.43 -3.35
C TRP A 93 9.87 9.07 -3.00
N VAL A 94 9.13 7.96 -3.18
CA VAL A 94 9.64 6.61 -2.94
C VAL A 94 10.80 6.28 -3.89
N ARG A 95 10.70 6.59 -5.18
CA ARG A 95 11.78 6.33 -6.16
C ARG A 95 13.08 7.10 -5.89
N ARG A 96 13.00 8.27 -5.25
CA ARG A 96 14.18 9.08 -4.89
C ARG A 96 14.85 8.60 -3.59
N ARG A 97 14.26 7.66 -2.85
CA ARG A 97 14.89 7.06 -1.66
C ARG A 97 15.98 6.09 -2.09
N ASP A 98 17.19 6.33 -1.59
CA ASP A 98 18.30 5.39 -1.75
C ASP A 98 18.06 4.15 -0.85
N PRO A 99 17.87 2.94 -1.42
CA PRO A 99 17.72 1.72 -0.63
C PRO A 99 18.99 1.36 0.16
N ALA A 100 20.16 1.94 -0.17
CA ALA A 100 21.42 1.67 0.51
C ALA A 100 21.66 2.52 1.78
N GLN A 101 20.82 3.52 2.07
CA GLN A 101 21.10 4.52 3.12
C GLN A 101 20.27 4.41 4.41
N GLY A 102 19.71 3.24 4.77
CA GLY A 102 18.98 3.17 6.04
C GLY A 102 18.40 1.83 6.47
N GLU A 103 17.49 1.93 7.45
CA GLU A 103 16.69 0.83 7.97
C GLU A 103 16.03 0.03 6.84
N ARG A 104 15.88 -1.29 7.03
CA ARG A 104 15.15 -2.14 6.09
C ARG A 104 13.66 -1.78 6.12
N MET A 105 13.25 -0.94 5.18
CA MET A 105 11.88 -0.42 5.06
C MET A 105 11.09 -1.12 3.97
N ILE A 106 9.79 -1.29 4.20
CA ILE A 106 8.78 -1.56 3.16
C ILE A 106 7.95 -0.31 2.97
N PHE A 107 7.82 0.16 1.75
CA PHE A 107 6.96 1.29 1.38
C PHE A 107 5.58 0.77 0.96
N PHE A 108 4.54 1.19 1.65
CA PHE A 108 3.15 1.01 1.24
C PHE A 108 2.62 2.35 0.71
N ASP A 109 2.66 2.51 -0.62
CA ASP A 109 2.37 3.74 -1.35
C ASP A 109 0.95 3.75 -1.91
N ALA A 110 0.06 4.49 -1.26
CA ALA A 110 -1.33 4.60 -1.66
C ALA A 110 -1.99 5.90 -1.15
N ALA A 111 -3.24 6.17 -1.53
CA ALA A 111 -3.90 7.41 -1.12
C ALA A 111 -4.17 7.47 0.40
N LEU A 112 -4.83 6.44 0.94
CA LEU A 112 -5.09 6.22 2.38
C LEU A 112 -5.57 7.48 3.14
N PRO A 113 -6.74 8.05 2.75
CA PRO A 113 -7.13 9.38 3.18
C PRO A 113 -7.54 9.50 4.65
N SER A 114 -7.90 8.41 5.32
CA SER A 114 -8.38 8.47 6.71
C SER A 114 -7.73 7.42 7.61
N PRO A 115 -7.84 7.57 8.95
CA PRO A 115 -7.29 6.59 9.90
C PRO A 115 -7.78 5.17 9.66
N GLN A 116 -9.04 4.99 9.26
CA GLN A 116 -9.59 3.68 8.93
C GLN A 116 -8.86 3.02 7.75
N HIS A 117 -8.49 3.80 6.73
CA HIS A 117 -7.74 3.28 5.58
C HIS A 117 -6.31 2.90 5.96
N ARG A 118 -5.66 3.70 6.82
CA ARG A 118 -4.29 3.44 7.31
C ARG A 118 -4.25 2.29 8.32
N GLY A 119 -5.32 2.12 9.10
CA GLY A 119 -5.46 1.12 10.15
C GLY A 119 -5.16 -0.30 9.69
N LYS A 120 -5.64 -0.69 8.50
CA LYS A 120 -5.36 -2.03 7.96
C LYS A 120 -3.87 -2.33 7.76
N ALA A 121 -3.10 -1.35 7.26
CA ALA A 121 -1.65 -1.51 7.12
C ALA A 121 -0.96 -1.52 8.49
N LEU A 122 -1.43 -0.68 9.41
CA LEU A 122 -0.94 -0.60 10.79
C LEU A 122 -1.19 -1.90 11.58
N ASP A 123 -2.31 -2.58 11.34
CA ASP A 123 -2.62 -3.86 11.97
C ASP A 123 -1.58 -4.93 11.60
N TYR A 124 -1.17 -5.00 10.32
CA TYR A 124 -0.11 -5.92 9.90
C TYR A 124 1.24 -5.59 10.55
N ALA A 125 1.61 -4.31 10.60
CA ALA A 125 2.83 -3.89 11.28
C ALA A 125 2.80 -4.26 12.77
N ARG A 126 1.66 -4.02 13.45
CA ARG A 126 1.46 -4.39 14.86
C ARG A 126 1.59 -5.90 15.06
N SER A 127 0.95 -6.72 14.22
CA SER A 127 1.05 -8.18 14.29
C SER A 127 2.47 -8.71 14.05
N ALA A 128 3.27 -8.01 13.22
CA ALA A 128 4.68 -8.33 12.99
C ALA A 128 5.62 -7.80 14.10
N GLY A 129 5.11 -6.98 15.02
CA GLY A 129 5.95 -6.20 15.94
C GLY A 129 6.81 -5.16 15.22
N SER A 130 6.50 -4.81 13.97
CA SER A 130 7.23 -3.83 13.17
C SER A 130 6.84 -2.40 13.53
N PRO A 131 7.79 -1.46 13.66
CA PRO A 131 7.45 -0.05 13.75
C PRO A 131 6.83 0.44 12.42
N ALA A 132 5.91 1.39 12.50
CA ALA A 132 5.29 2.01 11.34
C ALA A 132 5.54 3.53 11.34
N ILE A 133 5.97 4.09 10.22
CA ILE A 133 6.11 5.53 10.00
C ILE A 133 5.11 5.99 8.94
N ALA A 134 4.54 7.18 9.11
CA ALA A 134 3.74 7.83 8.08
C ALA A 134 4.58 8.86 7.34
N VAL A 135 4.50 8.86 6.02
CA VAL A 135 5.03 9.90 5.14
C VAL A 135 3.87 10.49 4.36
N TRP A 136 3.50 11.70 4.71
CA TRP A 136 2.39 12.42 4.08
C TRP A 136 2.91 13.41 3.06
N LEU A 137 2.58 13.19 1.79
CA LEU A 137 2.80 14.14 0.71
C LEU A 137 1.62 15.13 0.70
N ASN A 138 1.80 16.26 1.37
CA ASN A 138 0.78 17.29 1.49
C ASN A 138 0.76 18.15 0.22
N ALA A 139 -0.03 17.71 -0.76
CA ALA A 139 -0.25 18.44 -2.00
C ALA A 139 -1.62 19.16 -1.96
N PRO A 140 -1.68 20.46 -2.29
CA PRO A 140 -2.97 21.11 -2.49
C PRO A 140 -3.69 20.49 -3.68
N LEU A 141 -5.02 20.41 -3.58
CA LEU A 141 -5.88 19.76 -4.59
C LEU A 141 -5.62 20.26 -6.03
N PRO A 142 -5.47 21.58 -6.32
CA PRO A 142 -5.18 22.04 -7.67
C PRO A 142 -3.88 21.47 -8.26
N LEU A 143 -2.84 21.33 -7.44
CA LEU A 143 -1.56 20.73 -7.88
C LEU A 143 -1.72 19.24 -8.18
N ALA A 144 -2.46 18.53 -7.32
CA ALA A 144 -2.75 17.11 -7.50
C ALA A 144 -3.54 16.85 -8.79
N LEU A 145 -4.58 17.66 -9.07
CA LEU A 145 -5.38 17.59 -10.30
C LEU A 145 -4.54 17.90 -11.54
N ALA A 146 -3.74 18.98 -11.51
CA ALA A 146 -2.88 19.35 -12.64
C ALA A 146 -1.88 18.24 -12.99
N ARG A 147 -1.26 17.61 -11.98
CA ARG A 147 -0.36 16.47 -12.18
C ARG A 147 -1.10 15.22 -12.66
N ASN A 148 -2.33 14.99 -12.20
CA ASN A 148 -3.13 13.86 -12.67
C ASN A 148 -3.49 14.00 -14.16
N ALA A 149 -3.84 15.20 -14.62
CA ALA A 149 -4.16 15.47 -16.03
C ALA A 149 -3.00 15.22 -16.99
N GLN A 150 -1.75 15.28 -16.50
CA GLN A 150 -0.53 15.02 -17.27
C GLN A 150 -0.17 13.52 -17.36
N ARG A 151 -0.89 12.64 -16.64
CA ARG A 151 -0.61 11.20 -16.67
C ARG A 151 -1.07 10.58 -18.00
N PRO A 152 -0.48 9.45 -18.42
CA PRO A 152 -1.05 8.66 -19.51
C PRO A 152 -2.54 8.37 -19.25
N PRO A 153 -3.41 8.34 -20.28
CA PRO A 153 -4.85 8.15 -20.07
C PRO A 153 -5.21 6.91 -19.24
N SER A 154 -4.47 5.81 -19.40
CA SER A 154 -4.62 4.59 -18.60
C SER A 154 -4.24 4.73 -17.12
N GLN A 155 -3.68 5.88 -16.71
CA GLN A 155 -3.22 6.20 -15.36
C GLN A 155 -3.87 7.45 -14.75
N GLN A 156 -4.71 8.16 -15.52
CA GLN A 156 -5.48 9.28 -15.00
C GLN A 156 -6.57 8.75 -14.09
N VAL A 157 -6.63 9.27 -12.87
CA VAL A 157 -7.73 8.96 -11.94
C VAL A 157 -8.85 9.96 -12.23
N PRO A 158 -10.12 9.53 -12.35
CA PRO A 158 -11.23 10.47 -12.54
C PRO A 158 -11.23 11.56 -11.46
N GLU A 159 -11.41 12.82 -11.84
CA GLU A 159 -11.34 13.94 -10.88
C GLU A 159 -12.33 13.79 -9.73
N THR A 160 -13.51 13.24 -9.98
CA THR A 160 -14.53 12.93 -8.96
C THR A 160 -13.99 12.03 -7.85
N ILE A 161 -13.11 11.08 -8.17
CA ILE A 161 -12.45 10.20 -7.20
C ILE A 161 -11.40 10.96 -6.39
N ILE A 162 -10.67 11.90 -7.01
CA ILE A 162 -9.69 12.75 -6.32
C ILE A 162 -10.39 13.70 -5.36
N HIS A 163 -11.48 14.34 -5.81
CA HIS A 163 -12.33 15.17 -4.96
C HIS A 163 -12.92 14.38 -3.79
N HIS A 164 -13.42 13.16 -4.05
CA HIS A 164 -13.91 12.29 -2.98
C HIS A 164 -12.79 11.93 -1.99
N THR A 165 -11.60 11.56 -2.49
CA THR A 165 -10.43 11.28 -1.64
C THR A 165 -10.07 12.49 -0.77
N GLN A 166 -10.09 13.71 -1.33
CA GLN A 166 -9.84 14.94 -0.59
C GLN A 166 -10.90 15.20 0.49
N SER A 167 -12.19 14.94 0.22
CA SER A 167 -13.26 15.12 1.22
C SER A 167 -13.13 14.19 2.43
N LEU A 168 -12.46 13.05 2.27
CA LEU A 168 -12.21 12.09 3.35
C LEU A 168 -10.88 12.38 4.08
N TRP A 169 -10.10 13.36 3.60
CA TRP A 169 -8.72 13.52 4.01
C TRP A 169 -8.58 13.95 5.47
N GLN A 170 -7.81 13.17 6.21
CA GLN A 170 -7.40 13.44 7.58
C GLN A 170 -5.88 13.21 7.68
N PRO A 171 -5.09 14.22 8.10
CA PRO A 171 -3.65 14.07 8.27
C PRO A 171 -3.31 12.86 9.16
N PRO A 172 -2.23 12.11 8.87
CA PRO A 172 -1.80 11.05 9.75
C PRO A 172 -1.36 11.60 11.12
N GLN A 173 -1.71 10.88 12.19
CA GLN A 173 -1.41 11.25 13.57
C GLN A 173 -0.70 10.11 14.31
N LEU A 174 0.05 10.43 15.37
CA LEU A 174 0.78 9.43 16.16
C LEU A 174 -0.16 8.46 16.89
N ASP A 175 -1.36 8.90 17.28
CA ASP A 175 -2.35 8.10 18.01
C ASP A 175 -2.95 6.94 17.19
N GLU A 176 -2.79 6.95 15.86
CA GLU A 176 -3.13 5.83 14.99
C GLU A 176 -2.22 4.61 15.22
N GLY A 177 -1.04 4.82 15.84
CA GLY A 177 -0.03 3.79 16.08
C GLY A 177 1.24 3.95 15.25
N PHE A 178 1.46 5.12 14.64
CA PHE A 178 2.72 5.45 14.00
C PHE A 178 3.80 5.80 15.04
N SER A 179 5.01 5.30 14.86
CA SER A 179 6.18 5.71 15.67
C SER A 179 6.70 7.09 15.27
N ARG A 180 6.41 7.53 14.05
CA ARG A 180 6.78 8.84 13.52
C ARG A 180 5.84 9.25 12.38
N VAL A 181 5.50 10.52 12.31
CA VAL A 181 4.80 11.15 11.19
C VAL A 181 5.72 12.17 10.55
N ILE A 182 5.85 12.12 9.22
CA ILE A 182 6.67 13.03 8.43
C ILE A 182 5.75 13.67 7.40
N GLU A 183 5.60 14.99 7.47
CA GLU A 183 4.96 15.78 6.42
C GLU A 183 6.03 16.20 5.40
N VAL A 184 5.69 16.06 4.12
CA VAL A 184 6.56 16.40 2.99
C VAL A 184 5.81 17.35 2.07
N ASP A 185 6.43 18.49 1.82
CA ASP A 185 5.94 19.47 0.86
C ASP A 185 5.99 18.89 -0.57
N ALA A 186 4.80 18.77 -1.18
CA ALA A 186 4.63 18.17 -2.48
C ALA A 186 5.10 19.02 -3.67
N TYR A 187 5.49 20.29 -3.50
CA TYR A 187 5.94 21.14 -4.62
C TYR A 187 7.23 20.68 -5.30
N HIS A 188 8.03 19.81 -4.66
CA HIS A 188 9.36 19.41 -5.13
C HIS A 188 9.40 18.09 -5.95
N PHE A 189 8.24 17.58 -6.38
CA PHE A 189 8.08 16.28 -7.05
C PHE A 189 7.45 16.33 -8.44
#